data_AF-A0A645EGX3-F1
#
_entry.id   AF-A0A645EGX3-F1
#
_cell.length_a   1.000
_cell.length_b   1.000
_cell.length_c   1.000
_cell.angle_alpha   90.00
_cell.angle_beta   90.00
_cell.angle_gamma   90.00
#
_symmetry.space_group_name_H-M   'P 1'
#
loop_
_entity.id
_entity.type
_entity.pdbx_description
1 polymer ?
#
loop_
_entity_poly.entity_id
_entity_poly.type
_entity_poly.pdbx_seq_one_letter_code
_entity_poly.pdbx_strand_id
1 'polypeptide(L)' 'MTVLKGTLSIGLDEQEIHEYKQGSILKIPYKTKMNVGNKHDEMLELIVVKAPAPVK' A
#
# COMPACT_ATOMS: atom_id res chain seq x y z
N MET A 1 -3.29 4.66 2.94
CA MET A 1 -2.37 4.73 1.80
C MET A 1 -3.21 5.03 0.57
N THR A 2 -2.85 6.03 -0.21
CA THR A 2 -3.60 6.45 -1.40
C THR A 2 -2.75 6.20 -2.64
N VAL A 3 -3.32 5.52 -3.64
CA VAL A 3 -2.66 5.27 -4.92
C VAL A 3 -2.95 6.43 -5.86
N LEU A 4 -1.93 7.22 -6.18
CA LEU A 4 -2.06 8.40 -7.05
C LEU A 4 -1.93 8.04 -8.53
N LYS A 5 -1.09 7.06 -8.85
CA LYS A 5 -0.80 6.59 -10.21
C LYS A 5 -0.28 5.16 -10.18
N GLY A 6 -0.57 4.40 -11.22
CA GLY A 6 -0.14 3.02 -11.38
C GLY A 6 -0.97 2.03 -10.56
N THR A 7 -0.43 0.82 -10.41
CA THR A 7 -1.08 -0.31 -9.73
C THR A 7 -0.23 -0.80 -8.56
N LEU A 8 -0.80 -0.71 -7.35
CA LEU A 8 -0.18 -1.17 -6.10
C LEU A 8 -0.40 -2.67 -5.93
N SER A 9 0.66 -3.45 -5.78
CA SER A 9 0.59 -4.85 -5.34
C SER A 9 0.98 -4.94 -3.86
N ILE A 10 0.07 -5.40 -3.00
CA ILE A 10 0.31 -5.48 -1.56
C ILE A 10 -0.29 -6.73 -0.93
N GLY A 11 0.50 -7.44 -0.12
CA GLY A 11 0.04 -8.46 0.82
C GLY A 11 -0.04 -7.87 2.23
N LEU A 12 -1.13 -8.16 2.94
CA LEU A 12 -1.37 -7.73 4.32
C LEU A 12 -1.46 -8.95 5.23
N ASP A 13 -0.56 -9.04 6.21
CA ASP A 13 -0.37 -10.22 7.06
C ASP A 13 -0.16 -11.50 6.24
N GLU A 14 -1.04 -12.49 6.37
CA GLU A 14 -0.99 -13.78 5.65
C GLU A 14 -1.86 -13.76 4.38
N GLN A 15 -2.44 -12.62 4.03
CA GLN A 15 -3.23 -12.51 2.81
C GLN A 15 -2.35 -12.62 1.58
N GLU A 16 -2.94 -13.22 0.53
CA GLU A 16 -2.36 -13.16 -0.81
C GLU A 16 -2.19 -11.71 -1.27
N ILE A 17 -1.37 -11.53 -2.30
CA ILE A 17 -1.09 -10.21 -2.86
C ILE A 17 -2.32 -9.73 -3.61
N HIS A 18 -2.84 -8.59 -3.19
CA HIS A 18 -3.94 -7.91 -3.84
C HIS A 18 -3.44 -6.70 -4.64
N GLU A 19 -4.20 -6.34 -5.67
CA GLU A 19 -3.87 -5.23 -6.55
C GLU A 19 -4.89 -4.08 -6.44
N TYR A 20 -4.37 -2.87 -6.32
CA TYR A 20 -5.19 -1.66 -6.19
C TYR A 20 -4.74 -0.62 -7.21
N LYS A 21 -5.69 -0.15 -8.02
CA LYS A 21 -5.43 0.84 -9.07
C LYS A 21 -5.47 2.27 -8.52
N GLN A 22 -5.03 3.22 -9.35
CA GLN A 22 -5.21 4.65 -9.14
C GLN A 22 -6.60 5.01 -8.57
N GLY A 23 -6.62 5.92 -7.59
CA GLY A 23 -7.84 6.36 -6.91
C GLY A 23 -8.24 5.49 -5.71
N SER A 24 -7.57 4.36 -5.50
CA SER A 24 -7.81 3.51 -4.33
C SER A 24 -7.25 4.13 -3.05
N ILE A 25 -8.04 4.05 -1.97
CA ILE A 25 -7.62 4.43 -0.62
C ILE A 25 -7.68 3.20 0.27
N LEU A 26 -6.52 2.79 0.78
CA LEU A 26 -6.38 1.66 1.70
C LEU A 26 -6.26 2.16 3.13
N LYS A 27 -7.14 1.65 4.01
CA LYS A 27 -7.02 1.79 5.46
C LYS A 27 -6.30 0.56 6.01
N ILE A 28 -5.05 0.73 6.43
CA ILE A 28 -4.24 -0.36 6.97
C ILE A 28 -4.25 -0.27 8.50
N PRO A 29 -4.72 -1.32 9.21
CA PRO A 29 -4.73 -1.34 10.66
C PRO A 29 -3.32 -1.25 11.27
N TYR A 30 -3.26 -0.84 12.55
CA TYR A 30 -2.01 -0.78 13.29
C TYR A 30 -1.46 -2.20 13.51
N LYS A 31 -0.13 -2.35 13.45
CA LYS A 31 0.62 -3.63 13.55
C LYS A 31 0.35 -4.66 12.44
N THR A 32 -0.33 -4.31 11.36
CA THR A 32 -0.43 -5.16 10.16
C THR A 32 0.92 -5.24 9.45
N LYS A 33 1.42 -6.46 9.22
CA LYS A 33 2.62 -6.70 8.42
C LYS A 33 2.28 -6.43 6.95
N MET A 34 3.12 -5.67 6.26
CA MET A 34 2.91 -5.34 4.86
C MET A 34 4.04 -5.89 4.00
N ASN A 35 3.69 -6.55 2.90
CA ASN A 35 4.58 -6.86 1.80
C ASN A 35 4.15 -6.03 0.59
N VAL A 36 4.74 -4.86 0.43
CA VAL A 36 4.39 -3.88 -0.62
C VAL A 36 5.40 -3.93 -1.75
N GLY A 37 4.93 -3.90 -2.99
CA GLY A 37 5.78 -3.84 -4.17
C GLY A 37 5.05 -3.31 -5.40
N ASN A 38 5.84 -2.88 -6.38
CA ASN A 38 5.34 -2.62 -7.73
C ASN A 38 5.66 -3.84 -8.59
N LYS A 39 4.63 -4.59 -9.01
CA LYS A 39 4.79 -5.76 -9.90
C LYS A 39 4.45 -5.47 -11.35
N HIS A 40 4.19 -4.21 -11.68
CA HIS A 40 3.84 -3.76 -13.02
C HIS A 40 4.92 -2.83 -13.56
N ASP A 41 4.99 -2.70 -14.89
CA ASP A 41 6.02 -1.87 -15.56
C ASP A 41 5.78 -0.37 -15.36
N GLU A 42 4.54 0.03 -15.08
CA GLU A 42 4.17 1.41 -14.85
C GLU A 42 4.73 1.95 -13.52
N MET A 43 5.04 3.25 -13.50
CA MET A 43 5.48 3.91 -12.27
C MET A 43 4.33 3.99 -11.26
N LEU A 44 4.54 3.38 -10.10
CA LEU A 44 3.63 3.45 -8.96
C LEU A 44 3.93 4.69 -8.10
N GLU A 45 2.93 5.56 -7.92
CA GLU A 45 3.00 6.72 -7.03
C GLU A 45 1.96 6.59 -5.91
N LEU A 46 2.39 6.84 -4.66
CA LEU A 46 1.54 6.68 -3.49
C LEU A 46 1.84 7.72 -2.40
N ILE A 47 0.82 8.03 -1.60
CA ILE A 47 0.95 8.82 -0.38
C ILE A 47 0.61 7.93 0.83
N VAL A 48 1.47 7.98 1.85
CA VAL A 48 1.25 7.29 3.12
C VAL A 48 1.13 8.32 4.23
N VAL A 49 -0.02 8.31 4.90
CA VAL A 49 -0.24 9.03 6.15
C VAL A 49 -0.18 8.02 7.29
N LYS A 50 0.67 8.28 8.29
CA LYS A 50 0.83 7.43 9.48
C LYS A 50 0.41 8.21 10.73
N ALA A 51 -0.48 7.62 11.52
CA ALA A 51 -0.93 8.16 12.79
C ALA A 51 -1.05 7.00 13.81
N PRO A 52 -0.30 7.01 14.93
CA PRO A 52 0.73 8.01 15.28
C PRO A 52 1.93 7.98 14.32
N ALA A 53 2.77 9.00 14.41
CA ALA A 53 4.03 9.04 13.65
C ALA A 53 4.91 7.82 14.02
N PRO A 54 5.72 7.31 13.08
CA PRO A 54 6.65 6.21 13.37
C PRO A 54 7.58 6.58 14.52
N VAL A 55 7.67 5.70 15.51
CA VAL A 55 8.68 5.76 16.57
C VAL A 55 9.95 5.05 16.09
N LYS A 56 11.11 5.53 16.54
CA LYS A 56 12.43 4.92 16.24
C LYS A 56 12.60 3.60 16.96
#